data_AF-A0A957BN98-F1
#
_entry.id   AF-A0A957BN98-F1
#
_cell.length_a   1.000
_cell.length_b   1.000
_cell.length_c   1.000
_cell.angle_alpha   90.00
_cell.angle_beta   90.00
_cell.angle_gamma   90.00
#
_symmetry.space_group_name_H-M   'P 1'
#
loop_
_entity.id
_entity.type
_entity.pdbx_description
1 polymer ?
#
loop_
_entity_poly.entity_id
_entity_poly.type
_entity_poly.pdbx_seq_one_letter_code
_entity_poly.pdbx_strand_id
1 'polypeptide(L)'
;MKDKPRSHQRRNIILLILVGILGVGVIFAAVLLPRLLTSYQAPTGFDGAASATPSTDDVSEADVAHIEQRLRAVGLAESGYLSSTGIATHLQRLRDKEVSLEALENYADDLEALTQISGQYGQPIPVTFWDVRTEDMTQNNLTEYDAVHAITGPDSPYLALISRAYNRLYDLKTSPETDTALDAALDIFQYTVAYYVLVSPVDFDNLDDEQRAEIAKGIVGVWQQVLVSSTRANPLTGKPMFSHSVFGHFNISSMWRYHVGADIGVGEIWGVSGFDQRFVGEPENNNQVEHMSISATLQLVLAEPLEVLNGIEERDILTGRESRVQAQADQNVNSAIAFEFIPYFADDYSGTIEHLRCVLASRAEDQPQCALDSL
;
A
#
# COMPACT_ATOMS: atom_id res chain seq x y z
N MET A 1 -40.64 -14.12 -51.45
CA MET A 1 -40.37 -13.89 -50.02
C MET A 1 -39.35 -12.77 -49.93
N LYS A 2 -39.78 -11.58 -49.50
CA LYS A 2 -38.93 -10.39 -49.37
C LYS A 2 -38.58 -10.25 -47.88
N ASP A 3 -37.31 -10.46 -47.57
CA ASP A 3 -36.74 -10.20 -46.25
C ASP A 3 -36.64 -8.69 -45.98
N LYS A 4 -37.22 -8.27 -44.85
CA LYS A 4 -36.75 -7.23 -43.93
C LYS A 4 -37.74 -7.16 -42.73
N PRO A 5 -37.33 -6.73 -41.52
CA PRO A 5 -36.06 -6.11 -41.14
C PRO A 5 -35.45 -6.61 -39.80
N ARG A 6 -34.20 -7.11 -39.81
CA ARG A 6 -33.37 -7.31 -38.60
C ARG A 6 -32.75 -6.00 -38.03
N SER A 7 -33.09 -4.83 -38.59
CA SER A 7 -32.46 -3.55 -38.23
C SER A 7 -33.02 -2.91 -36.95
N HIS A 8 -34.27 -3.19 -36.59
CA HIS A 8 -34.88 -2.64 -35.37
C HIS A 8 -34.38 -3.35 -34.11
N GLN A 9 -34.15 -4.66 -34.18
CA GLN A 9 -33.66 -5.44 -33.05
C GLN A 9 -32.22 -5.06 -32.66
N ARG A 10 -31.35 -4.75 -33.63
CA ARG A 10 -29.98 -4.28 -33.36
C ARG A 10 -29.93 -2.88 -32.74
N ARG A 11 -30.83 -1.97 -33.13
CA ARG A 11 -30.89 -0.63 -32.54
C ARG A 11 -31.34 -0.64 -31.08
N ASN A 12 -32.29 -1.51 -30.74
CA ASN A 12 -32.79 -1.61 -29.37
C ASN A 12 -31.75 -2.24 -28.41
N ILE A 13 -30.94 -3.19 -28.89
CA ILE A 13 -29.85 -3.78 -28.09
C ILE A 13 -28.74 -2.76 -27.83
N ILE A 14 -28.33 -1.98 -28.84
CA ILE A 14 -27.32 -0.93 -28.68
C ILE A 14 -27.80 0.16 -27.70
N LEU A 15 -29.08 0.54 -27.78
CA LEU A 15 -29.66 1.53 -26.87
C LEU A 15 -29.71 1.03 -25.42
N LEU A 16 -30.05 -0.25 -25.20
CA LEU A 16 -30.05 -0.87 -23.87
C LEU A 16 -28.64 -0.98 -23.28
N ILE A 17 -27.64 -1.30 -24.10
CA ILE A 17 -26.23 -1.32 -23.66
C ILE A 17 -25.76 0.08 -23.29
N LEU A 18 -26.07 1.10 -24.10
CA LEU A 18 -25.72 2.49 -23.82
C LEU A 18 -26.40 3.03 -22.55
N VAL A 19 -27.68 2.70 -22.34
CA VAL A 19 -28.42 3.08 -21.12
C VAL A 19 -27.90 2.32 -19.90
N GLY A 20 -27.48 1.05 -20.04
CA GLY A 20 -26.83 0.29 -18.98
C GLY A 20 -25.47 0.88 -18.59
N ILE A 21 -24.63 1.22 -19.57
CA ILE A 21 -23.31 1.85 -19.33
C ILE A 21 -23.45 3.24 -18.70
N LEU A 22 -24.40 4.06 -19.18
CA LEU A 22 -24.70 5.37 -18.60
C LEU A 22 -25.31 5.25 -17.20
N GLY A 23 -26.20 4.28 -16.98
CA GLY A 23 -26.83 4.03 -15.68
C GLY A 23 -25.82 3.59 -14.62
N VAL A 24 -24.95 2.63 -14.97
CA VAL A 24 -23.85 2.19 -14.09
C VAL A 24 -22.86 3.33 -13.86
N GLY A 25 -22.46 4.07 -14.89
CA GLY A 25 -21.53 5.21 -14.76
C GLY A 25 -22.07 6.36 -13.90
N VAL A 26 -23.38 6.65 -13.97
CA VAL A 26 -24.02 7.68 -13.14
C VAL A 26 -24.20 7.21 -11.70
N ILE A 27 -24.51 5.93 -11.45
CA ILE A 27 -24.55 5.36 -10.10
C ILE A 27 -23.15 5.34 -9.48
N PHE A 28 -22.14 4.94 -10.25
CA PHE A 28 -20.73 4.96 -9.85
C PHE A 28 -20.29 6.38 -9.46
N ALA A 29 -20.60 7.38 -10.30
CA ALA A 29 -20.26 8.78 -10.01
C ALA A 29 -21.10 9.42 -8.89
N ALA A 30 -22.32 8.95 -8.62
CA ALA A 30 -23.17 9.54 -7.58
C ALA A 30 -22.95 8.91 -6.19
N VAL A 31 -22.55 7.64 -6.12
CA VAL A 31 -22.37 6.89 -4.86
C VAL A 31 -20.92 6.89 -4.40
N LEU A 32 -19.96 6.62 -5.29
CA LEU A 32 -18.54 6.60 -4.93
C LEU A 32 -17.95 8.00 -4.78
N LEU A 33 -18.33 8.98 -5.62
CA LEU A 33 -17.67 10.29 -5.65
C LEU A 33 -17.76 11.07 -4.31
N PRO A 34 -18.91 11.13 -3.61
CA PRO A 34 -18.97 11.81 -2.31
C PRO A 34 -18.22 11.06 -1.19
N ARG A 35 -18.14 9.72 -1.27
CA ARG A 35 -17.49 8.85 -0.27
C ARG A 35 -15.97 8.73 -0.48
N LEU A 36 -15.51 8.84 -1.72
CA LEU A 36 -14.09 8.95 -2.08
C LEU A 36 -13.51 10.34 -1.80
N LEU A 37 -14.36 11.37 -1.64
CA LEU A 37 -13.94 12.73 -1.29
C LEU A 37 -13.78 12.95 0.22
N THR A 38 -14.30 12.05 1.06
CA THR A 38 -14.03 12.04 2.50
C THR A 38 -12.73 11.29 2.76
N SER A 39 -11.61 11.92 2.41
CA SER A 39 -10.27 11.48 2.82
C SER A 39 -10.21 11.41 4.35
N TYR A 40 -9.91 10.23 4.89
CA TYR A 40 -9.54 10.06 6.29
C TYR A 40 -8.34 10.97 6.58
N GLN A 41 -8.54 12.03 7.36
CA GLN A 41 -7.47 12.95 7.72
C GLN A 41 -6.51 12.21 8.65
N ALA A 42 -5.23 12.16 8.25
CA ALA A 42 -4.18 11.65 9.11
C ALA A 42 -4.07 12.49 10.40
N PRO A 43 -3.56 11.93 11.50
CA PRO A 43 -3.29 12.70 12.71
C PRO A 43 -2.34 13.85 12.37
N THR A 44 -2.78 15.08 12.58
CA THR A 44 -1.96 16.30 12.44
C THR A 44 -1.10 16.50 13.68
N GLY A 45 -0.24 15.52 13.99
CA GLY A 45 0.62 15.51 15.17
C GLY A 45 2.09 15.58 14.81
N PHE A 46 2.53 16.66 14.15
CA PHE A 46 3.96 16.98 14.02
C PHE A 46 4.30 18.18 14.92
N ASP A 47 4.03 18.04 16.22
CA ASP A 47 4.52 18.99 17.21
C ASP A 47 5.99 18.66 17.50
N GLY A 48 6.92 19.32 16.80
CA GLY A 48 8.36 19.22 17.07
C GLY A 48 9.27 18.84 15.90
N ALA A 49 8.78 18.87 14.65
CA ALA A 49 9.62 18.58 13.49
C ALA A 49 10.84 19.53 13.39
N ALA A 50 12.01 18.96 13.12
CA ALA A 50 13.25 19.69 12.91
C ALA A 50 13.17 20.45 11.58
N SER A 51 12.60 21.65 11.63
CA SER A 51 12.53 22.55 10.47
C SER A 51 13.89 22.64 9.78
N ALA A 52 13.88 22.48 8.46
CA ALA A 52 15.00 22.86 7.60
C ALA A 52 15.20 24.39 7.72
N THR A 53 15.83 24.83 8.80
CA THR A 53 16.03 26.25 9.05
C THR A 53 17.06 26.79 8.06
N PRO A 54 16.74 27.82 7.27
CA PRO A 54 17.71 28.48 6.42
C PRO A 54 18.89 28.95 7.26
N SER A 55 20.10 28.71 6.78
CA SER A 55 21.31 29.13 7.49
C SER A 55 21.64 30.58 7.16
N THR A 56 22.08 31.36 8.15
CA THR A 56 22.73 32.65 7.91
C THR A 56 24.24 32.53 7.81
N ASP A 57 24.80 31.43 8.30
CA ASP A 57 26.24 31.25 8.46
C ASP A 57 26.90 30.87 7.15
N ASP A 58 28.13 31.34 6.94
CA ASP A 58 28.95 30.92 5.82
C ASP A 58 29.54 29.54 6.13
N VAL A 59 29.28 28.58 5.24
CA VAL A 59 29.76 27.20 5.36
C VAL A 59 31.10 27.08 4.62
N SER A 60 32.12 26.52 5.25
CA SER A 60 33.42 26.34 4.60
C SER A 60 33.46 25.10 3.71
N GLU A 61 34.37 25.04 2.74
CA GLU A 61 34.56 23.83 1.92
C GLU A 61 34.98 22.60 2.76
N ALA A 62 35.60 22.81 3.92
CA ALA A 62 35.92 21.72 4.85
C ALA A 62 34.65 21.14 5.49
N ASP A 63 33.68 21.99 5.83
CA ASP A 63 32.39 21.56 6.37
C ASP A 63 31.58 20.82 5.30
N VAL A 64 31.57 21.31 4.06
CA VAL A 64 30.92 20.65 2.92
C VAL A 64 31.51 19.26 2.68
N ALA A 65 32.84 19.13 2.68
CA ALA A 65 33.51 17.84 2.51
C ALA A 65 33.24 16.88 3.68
N HIS A 66 33.11 17.40 4.90
CA HIS A 66 32.77 16.60 6.08
C HIS A 66 31.37 16.01 5.97
N ILE A 67 30.36 16.86 5.71
CA ILE A 67 28.97 16.39 5.63
C ILE A 67 28.75 15.49 4.41
N GLU A 68 29.43 15.73 3.28
CA GLU A 68 29.41 14.80 2.14
C GLU A 68 29.87 13.40 2.57
N GLN A 69 30.98 13.31 3.30
CA GLN A 69 31.49 12.03 3.80
C GLN A 69 30.50 11.37 4.76
N ARG A 70 29.86 12.15 5.63
CA ARG A 70 28.86 11.64 6.59
C ARG A 70 27.62 11.11 5.88
N LEU A 71 27.05 11.86 4.95
CA LEU A 71 25.89 11.45 4.13
C LEU A 71 26.20 10.21 3.29
N ARG A 72 27.42 10.11 2.74
CA ARG A 72 27.87 8.91 2.04
C ARG A 72 28.04 7.71 2.98
N ALA A 73 28.55 7.92 4.18
CA ALA A 73 28.78 6.86 5.16
C ALA A 73 27.47 6.22 5.66
N VAL A 74 26.39 7.01 5.77
CA VAL A 74 25.06 6.47 6.11
C VAL A 74 24.37 5.80 4.92
N GLY A 75 24.96 5.82 3.73
CA GLY A 75 24.48 5.04 2.57
C GLY A 75 23.56 5.81 1.61
N LEU A 76 23.55 7.15 1.66
CA LEU A 76 22.88 7.93 0.62
C LEU A 76 23.58 7.79 -0.73
N ALA A 77 22.78 7.85 -1.80
CA ALA A 77 23.26 7.81 -3.16
C ALA A 77 23.83 9.16 -3.59
N GLU A 78 24.82 9.13 -4.49
CA GLU A 78 25.45 10.33 -5.05
C GLU A 78 24.42 11.25 -5.72
N SER A 79 23.58 10.64 -6.57
CA SER A 79 22.50 11.28 -7.29
C SER A 79 21.17 10.62 -6.92
N GLY A 80 20.11 11.43 -6.87
CA GLY A 80 18.76 10.94 -6.66
C GLY A 80 18.29 9.93 -7.72
N TYR A 81 17.54 8.92 -7.29
CA TYR A 81 16.83 7.97 -8.16
C TYR A 81 15.51 7.56 -7.51
N LEU A 82 14.52 7.13 -8.30
CA LEU A 82 13.17 6.83 -7.82
C LEU A 82 12.49 7.98 -7.03
N SER A 83 12.92 9.23 -7.30
CA SER A 83 12.52 10.47 -6.62
C SER A 83 13.26 10.79 -5.33
N SER A 84 14.34 10.07 -5.00
CA SER A 84 15.21 10.49 -3.90
C SER A 84 15.98 11.78 -4.22
N THR A 85 16.41 12.52 -3.20
CA THR A 85 17.12 13.80 -3.34
C THR A 85 18.58 13.60 -3.74
N GLY A 86 19.30 12.71 -3.05
CA GLY A 86 20.71 12.40 -3.26
C GLY A 86 21.68 13.45 -2.70
N ILE A 87 22.91 13.02 -2.43
CA ILE A 87 23.97 13.82 -1.78
C ILE A 87 24.21 15.14 -2.53
N ALA A 88 24.35 15.09 -3.86
CA ALA A 88 24.65 16.29 -4.66
C ALA A 88 23.62 17.41 -4.45
N THR A 89 22.34 17.06 -4.31
CA THR A 89 21.26 18.03 -4.08
C THR A 89 21.30 18.60 -2.66
N HIS A 90 21.54 17.76 -1.63
CA HIS A 90 21.69 18.26 -0.26
C HIS A 90 22.85 19.24 -0.12
N LEU A 91 24.00 18.93 -0.73
CA LEU A 91 25.16 19.81 -0.71
C LEU A 91 24.90 21.11 -1.48
N GLN A 92 24.13 21.06 -2.55
CA GLN A 92 23.71 22.27 -3.26
C GLN A 92 22.81 23.15 -2.38
N ARG A 93 21.80 22.56 -1.71
CA ARG A 93 20.93 23.28 -0.77
C ARG A 93 21.71 23.90 0.39
N LEU A 94 22.75 23.22 0.88
CA LEU A 94 23.63 23.75 1.92
C LEU A 94 24.38 25.00 1.42
N ARG A 95 24.97 24.94 0.22
CA ARG A 95 25.67 26.06 -0.41
C ARG A 95 24.74 27.25 -0.70
N ASP A 96 23.50 26.94 -1.10
CA ASP A 96 22.45 27.92 -1.37
C ASP A 96 21.79 28.46 -0.09
N LYS A 97 22.22 27.98 1.09
CA LYS A 97 21.72 28.36 2.41
C LYS A 97 20.24 28.01 2.63
N GLU A 98 19.71 27.08 1.86
CA GLU A 98 18.35 26.55 1.99
C GLU A 98 18.24 25.56 3.16
N VAL A 99 19.35 24.92 3.54
CA VAL A 99 19.46 24.04 4.71
C VAL A 99 20.75 24.36 5.47
N SER A 100 20.75 24.22 6.80
CA SER A 100 21.95 24.40 7.62
C SER A 100 22.81 23.13 7.67
N LEU A 101 24.09 23.30 8.02
CA LEU A 101 24.99 22.17 8.27
C LEU A 101 24.47 21.29 9.41
N GLU A 102 24.02 21.90 10.51
CA GLU A 102 23.44 21.20 11.65
C GLU A 102 22.23 20.34 11.27
N ALA A 103 21.35 20.85 10.40
CA ALA A 103 20.19 20.08 9.93
C ALA A 103 20.62 18.84 9.13
N LEU A 104 21.68 18.94 8.32
CA LEU A 104 22.21 17.78 7.59
C LEU A 104 22.95 16.79 8.49
N GLU A 105 23.66 17.26 9.52
CA GLU A 105 24.28 16.37 10.53
C GLU A 105 23.21 15.59 11.30
N ASN A 106 22.18 16.29 11.79
CA ASN A 106 21.04 15.66 12.48
C ASN A 106 20.33 14.66 11.56
N TYR A 107 20.14 15.02 10.29
CA TYR A 107 19.55 14.12 9.29
C TYR A 107 20.38 12.84 9.10
N ALA A 108 21.71 12.96 9.04
CA ALA A 108 22.58 11.79 8.94
C ALA A 108 22.50 10.90 10.19
N ASP A 109 22.46 11.50 11.39
CA ASP A 109 22.27 10.77 12.64
C ASP A 109 20.91 10.04 12.68
N ASP A 110 19.86 10.70 12.22
CA ASP A 110 18.53 10.10 12.12
C ASP A 110 18.50 8.93 11.11
N LEU A 111 19.12 9.08 9.93
CA LEU A 111 19.24 7.99 8.96
C LEU A 111 20.03 6.79 9.49
N GLU A 112 21.10 7.06 10.25
CA GLU A 112 21.85 6.00 10.95
C GLU A 112 20.97 5.30 11.98
N ALA A 113 20.18 6.03 12.76
CA ALA A 113 19.23 5.47 13.72
C ALA A 113 18.14 4.63 13.03
N LEU A 114 17.54 5.09 11.94
CA LEU A 114 16.55 4.31 11.17
C LEU A 114 17.16 3.00 10.64
N THR A 115 18.40 3.06 10.16
CA THR A 115 19.12 1.88 9.67
C THR A 115 19.32 0.87 10.81
N GLN A 116 19.75 1.34 11.98
CA GLN A 116 19.94 0.48 13.16
C GLN A 116 18.61 -0.12 13.64
N ILE A 117 17.55 0.68 13.76
CA ILE A 117 16.24 0.22 14.26
C ILE A 117 15.61 -0.77 13.28
N SER A 118 15.57 -0.44 11.98
CA SER A 118 14.99 -1.34 10.97
C SER A 118 15.78 -2.65 10.84
N GLY A 119 17.11 -2.59 10.95
CA GLY A 119 17.99 -3.76 10.96
C GLY A 119 17.78 -4.72 12.14
N GLN A 120 17.12 -4.30 13.23
CA GLN A 120 16.78 -5.23 14.33
C GLN A 120 15.78 -6.31 13.90
N TYR A 121 15.05 -6.08 12.81
CA TYR A 121 14.06 -7.01 12.26
C TYR A 121 14.60 -7.85 11.10
N GLY A 122 15.89 -7.74 10.78
CA GLY A 122 16.56 -8.45 9.70
C GLY A 122 17.27 -7.49 8.76
N GLN A 123 16.79 -7.36 7.52
CA GLN A 123 17.39 -6.41 6.57
C GLN A 123 16.98 -4.97 6.88
N PRO A 124 17.95 -4.03 6.93
CA PRO A 124 17.64 -2.62 7.09
C PRO A 124 16.91 -2.09 5.85
N ILE A 125 15.97 -1.18 6.07
CA ILE A 125 15.30 -0.47 4.97
C ILE A 125 16.34 0.42 4.26
N PRO A 126 16.41 0.42 2.91
CA PRO A 126 17.41 1.20 2.18
C PRO A 126 17.37 2.69 2.56
N VAL A 127 18.53 3.30 2.84
CA VAL A 127 18.60 4.69 3.31
C VAL A 127 17.99 5.68 2.30
N THR A 128 18.19 5.42 1.01
CA THR A 128 17.63 6.23 -0.09
C THR A 128 16.11 6.28 -0.14
N PHE A 129 15.42 5.31 0.46
CA PHE A 129 13.95 5.33 0.55
C PHE A 129 13.44 6.44 1.49
N TRP A 130 14.22 6.75 2.53
CA TRP A 130 13.89 7.83 3.47
C TRP A 130 14.21 9.21 2.92
N ASP A 131 15.03 9.28 1.86
CA ASP A 131 15.50 10.50 1.22
C ASP A 131 14.54 11.02 0.15
N VAL A 132 13.25 11.10 0.47
CA VAL A 132 12.21 11.45 -0.49
C VAL A 132 11.37 12.62 0.01
N ARG A 133 11.24 13.64 -0.84
CA ARG A 133 10.31 14.74 -0.62
C ARG A 133 9.10 14.61 -1.53
N THR A 134 7.96 14.21 -0.96
CA THR A 134 6.71 14.04 -1.71
C THR A 134 6.02 15.37 -2.00
N GLU A 135 5.08 15.38 -2.96
CA GLU A 135 4.24 16.55 -3.21
C GLU A 135 3.41 16.93 -1.98
N ASP A 136 2.83 15.95 -1.28
CA ASP A 136 2.06 16.19 -0.06
C ASP A 136 2.91 16.81 1.05
N MET A 137 4.16 16.33 1.24
CA MET A 137 5.09 16.97 2.17
C MET A 137 5.34 18.43 1.78
N THR A 138 5.55 18.69 0.49
CA THR A 138 5.76 20.05 -0.02
C THR A 138 4.53 20.94 0.23
N GLN A 139 3.32 20.44 -0.02
CA GLN A 139 2.07 21.17 0.23
C GLN A 139 1.84 21.46 1.72
N ASN A 140 2.40 20.65 2.61
CA ASN A 140 2.31 20.81 4.07
C ASN A 140 3.55 21.49 4.69
N ASN A 141 4.44 22.05 3.88
CA ASN A 141 5.71 22.67 4.32
C ASN A 141 6.62 21.74 5.12
N LEU A 142 6.63 20.45 4.77
CA LEU A 142 7.54 19.45 5.31
C LEU A 142 8.65 19.13 4.30
N THR A 143 9.78 18.70 4.85
CA THR A 143 10.95 18.19 4.13
C THR A 143 11.23 16.73 4.49
N GLU A 144 12.09 16.08 3.72
CA GLU A 144 12.61 14.74 4.04
C GLU A 144 13.26 14.68 5.42
N TYR A 145 13.90 15.76 5.87
CA TYR A 145 14.51 15.86 7.20
C TYR A 145 13.44 15.80 8.30
N ASP A 146 12.34 16.55 8.14
CA ASP A 146 11.22 16.57 9.09
C ASP A 146 10.58 15.18 9.22
N ALA A 147 10.35 14.52 8.08
CA ALA A 147 9.72 13.21 8.06
C ALA A 147 10.61 12.14 8.69
N VAL A 148 11.90 12.14 8.39
CA VAL A 148 12.87 11.18 8.95
C VAL A 148 13.02 11.39 10.46
N HIS A 149 13.17 12.65 10.91
CA HIS A 149 13.26 12.98 12.33
C HIS A 149 12.00 12.55 13.12
N ALA A 150 10.81 12.74 12.53
CA ALA A 150 9.58 12.34 13.19
C ALA A 150 9.46 10.82 13.36
N ILE A 151 10.04 10.03 12.45
CA ILE A 151 9.98 8.56 12.50
C ILE A 151 11.06 7.98 13.41
N THR A 152 12.21 8.65 13.55
CA THR A 152 13.32 8.23 14.45
C THR A 152 13.04 8.46 15.92
N GLY A 153 11.93 9.12 16.27
CA GLY A 153 11.52 9.30 17.66
C GLY A 153 11.52 7.98 18.46
N PRO A 154 11.85 8.03 19.77
CA PRO A 154 11.88 6.84 20.61
C PRO A 154 10.50 6.15 20.62
N ASP A 155 10.52 4.82 20.46
CA ASP A 155 9.33 3.98 20.40
C ASP A 155 8.35 4.39 19.28
N SER A 156 8.73 4.15 18.02
CA SER A 156 7.80 4.19 16.88
C SER A 156 7.29 2.78 16.54
N PRO A 157 6.15 2.34 17.10
CA PRO A 157 5.47 1.10 16.72
C PRO A 157 5.27 0.94 15.21
N TYR A 158 5.09 2.07 14.51
CA TYR A 158 4.90 2.04 13.06
C TYR A 158 6.20 1.71 12.32
N LEU A 159 7.35 2.27 12.75
CA LEU A 159 8.66 1.87 12.20
C LEU A 159 8.93 0.38 12.42
N ALA A 160 8.55 -0.15 13.59
CA ALA A 160 8.65 -1.58 13.85
C ALA A 160 7.77 -2.42 12.90
N LEU A 161 6.50 -2.00 12.68
CA LEU A 161 5.60 -2.67 11.74
C LEU A 161 6.19 -2.73 10.32
N ILE A 162 6.57 -1.58 9.76
CA ILE A 162 7.04 -1.52 8.38
C ILE A 162 8.41 -2.20 8.21
N SER A 163 9.26 -2.20 9.23
CA SER A 163 10.54 -2.93 9.22
C SER A 163 10.33 -4.45 9.22
N ARG A 164 9.41 -4.96 10.05
CA ARG A 164 9.02 -6.39 10.02
C ARG A 164 8.42 -6.79 8.68
N ALA A 165 7.52 -5.96 8.14
CA ALA A 165 6.87 -6.22 6.87
C ALA A 165 7.88 -6.21 5.70
N TYR A 166 8.82 -5.25 5.72
CA TYR A 166 9.89 -5.19 4.73
C TYR A 166 10.79 -6.43 4.81
N ASN A 167 11.20 -6.85 6.01
CA ASN A 167 12.01 -8.07 6.14
C ASN A 167 11.24 -9.30 5.66
N ARG A 168 9.93 -9.39 5.93
CA ARG A 168 9.10 -10.50 5.45
C ARG A 168 9.06 -10.57 3.92
N LEU A 169 8.96 -9.42 3.25
CA LEU A 169 9.09 -9.33 1.80
C LEU A 169 10.50 -9.72 1.34
N TYR A 170 11.55 -9.24 2.01
CA TYR A 170 12.92 -9.61 1.68
C TYR A 170 13.14 -11.13 1.75
N ASP A 171 12.62 -11.79 2.78
CA ASP A 171 12.69 -13.24 2.94
C ASP A 171 11.99 -13.96 1.77
N LEU A 172 10.80 -13.52 1.38
CA LEU A 172 10.09 -14.01 0.19
C LEU A 172 10.95 -13.87 -1.08
N LYS A 173 11.57 -12.70 -1.27
CA LYS A 173 12.35 -12.43 -2.49
C LYS A 173 13.67 -13.17 -2.56
N THR A 174 14.24 -13.53 -1.41
CA THR A 174 15.54 -14.22 -1.34
C THR A 174 15.43 -15.72 -1.14
N SER A 175 14.26 -16.22 -0.70
CA SER A 175 13.98 -17.64 -0.47
C SER A 175 12.66 -18.12 -1.12
N PRO A 176 12.43 -17.87 -2.43
CA PRO A 176 11.13 -18.11 -3.07
C PRO A 176 10.75 -19.59 -3.23
N GLU A 177 11.66 -20.53 -2.96
CA GLU A 177 11.38 -21.97 -3.07
C GLU A 177 10.62 -22.53 -1.86
N THR A 178 10.71 -21.85 -0.72
CA THR A 178 10.14 -22.30 0.56
C THR A 178 9.04 -21.38 1.08
N ASP A 179 8.65 -20.40 0.26
CA ASP A 179 7.79 -19.30 0.69
C ASP A 179 6.92 -18.81 -0.46
N THR A 180 5.79 -18.19 -0.12
CA THR A 180 4.80 -17.75 -1.10
C THR A 180 4.37 -16.31 -0.90
N ALA A 181 3.94 -15.67 -2.00
CA ALA A 181 3.44 -14.31 -1.97
C ALA A 181 2.19 -14.18 -1.10
N LEU A 182 1.31 -15.20 -1.15
CA LEU A 182 0.12 -15.27 -0.30
C LEU A 182 0.49 -15.33 1.19
N ASP A 183 1.42 -16.22 1.57
CA ASP A 183 1.82 -16.38 2.96
C ASP A 183 2.47 -15.11 3.51
N ALA A 184 3.41 -14.51 2.76
CA ALA A 184 4.05 -13.27 3.14
C ALA A 184 3.03 -12.12 3.32
N ALA A 185 2.06 -11.98 2.41
CA ALA A 185 1.05 -10.94 2.49
C ALA A 185 0.14 -11.09 3.73
N LEU A 186 -0.24 -12.32 4.07
CA LEU A 186 -1.09 -12.61 5.23
C LEU A 186 -0.33 -12.61 6.56
N ASP A 187 0.96 -12.96 6.57
CA ASP A 187 1.84 -12.75 7.74
C ASP A 187 1.97 -11.26 8.08
N ILE A 188 2.12 -10.41 7.04
CA ILE A 188 2.13 -8.96 7.21
C ILE A 188 0.78 -8.46 7.76
N PHE A 189 -0.33 -9.09 7.39
CA PHE A 189 -1.63 -8.77 7.97
C PHE A 189 -1.67 -9.03 9.48
N GLN A 190 -1.10 -10.15 9.93
CA GLN A 190 -0.97 -10.44 11.36
C GLN A 190 -0.09 -9.40 12.08
N TYR A 191 0.98 -8.93 11.44
CA TYR A 191 1.79 -7.84 12.00
C TYR A 191 0.99 -6.56 12.14
N THR A 192 0.12 -6.25 11.17
CA THR A 192 -0.78 -5.10 11.24
C THR A 192 -1.79 -5.23 12.37
N VAL A 193 -2.38 -6.41 12.59
CA VAL A 193 -3.27 -6.66 13.75
C VAL A 193 -2.51 -6.40 15.04
N ALA A 194 -1.31 -6.98 15.20
CA ALA A 194 -0.50 -6.79 16.41
C ALA A 194 -0.11 -5.32 16.64
N TYR A 195 0.24 -4.59 15.57
CA TYR A 195 0.49 -3.15 15.62
C TYR A 195 -0.74 -2.39 16.09
N TYR A 196 -1.91 -2.67 15.51
CA TYR A 196 -3.14 -1.95 15.83
C TYR A 196 -3.56 -2.20 17.28
N VAL A 197 -3.44 -3.44 17.76
CA VAL A 197 -3.67 -3.78 19.18
C VAL A 197 -2.70 -3.04 20.11
N LEU A 198 -1.44 -2.90 19.72
CA LEU A 198 -0.42 -2.22 20.52
C LEU A 198 -0.66 -0.70 20.63
N VAL A 199 -1.06 -0.04 19.54
CA VAL A 199 -1.20 1.43 19.51
C VAL A 199 -2.61 1.91 19.84
N SER A 200 -3.60 1.02 19.80
CA SER A 200 -4.98 1.36 20.11
C SER A 200 -5.15 1.55 21.62
N PRO A 201 -5.72 2.68 22.07
CA PRO A 201 -6.04 2.89 23.49
C PRO A 201 -7.30 2.11 23.93
N VAL A 202 -7.88 1.31 23.03
CA VAL A 202 -9.18 0.67 23.23
C VAL A 202 -9.02 -0.67 23.96
N ASP A 203 -9.94 -0.94 24.88
CA ASP A 203 -10.06 -2.24 25.55
C ASP A 203 -10.76 -3.25 24.64
N PHE A 204 -9.97 -4.14 24.03
CA PHE A 204 -10.46 -5.15 23.09
C PHE A 204 -11.42 -6.16 23.72
N ASP A 205 -11.37 -6.36 25.05
CA ASP A 205 -12.22 -7.32 25.75
C ASP A 205 -13.67 -6.81 25.93
N ASN A 206 -13.88 -5.50 25.81
CA ASN A 206 -15.15 -4.82 26.12
C ASN A 206 -15.72 -4.02 24.95
N LEU A 207 -15.37 -4.39 23.71
CA LEU A 207 -15.88 -3.74 22.51
C LEU A 207 -17.37 -4.06 22.28
N ASP A 208 -18.13 -3.08 21.78
CA ASP A 208 -19.40 -3.36 21.11
C ASP A 208 -19.18 -3.69 19.61
N ASP A 209 -20.25 -4.08 18.92
CA ASP A 209 -20.19 -4.49 17.51
C ASP A 209 -19.73 -3.35 16.58
N GLU A 210 -20.11 -2.10 16.89
CA GLU A 210 -19.74 -0.93 16.09
C GLU A 210 -18.25 -0.63 16.23
N GLN A 211 -17.73 -0.68 17.46
CA GLN A 211 -16.31 -0.49 17.74
C GLN A 211 -15.45 -1.61 17.13
N ARG A 212 -15.88 -2.88 17.22
CA ARG A 212 -15.22 -3.99 16.53
C ARG A 212 -15.13 -3.74 15.02
N ALA A 213 -16.25 -3.34 14.40
CA ALA A 213 -16.29 -3.06 12.97
C ALA A 213 -15.36 -1.89 12.57
N GLU A 214 -15.30 -0.82 13.35
CA GLU A 214 -14.38 0.31 13.07
C GLU A 214 -12.91 -0.08 13.25
N ILE A 215 -12.59 -0.88 14.26
CA ILE A 215 -11.23 -1.42 14.45
C ILE A 215 -10.84 -2.30 13.25
N ALA A 216 -11.72 -3.22 12.84
CA ALA A 216 -11.49 -4.08 11.68
C ALA A 216 -11.18 -3.28 10.39
N LYS A 217 -11.91 -2.18 10.15
CA LYS A 217 -11.64 -1.24 9.05
C LYS A 217 -10.26 -0.59 9.18
N GLY A 218 -9.91 -0.13 10.38
CA GLY A 218 -8.60 0.47 10.67
C GLY A 218 -7.45 -0.49 10.38
N ILE A 219 -7.55 -1.75 10.81
CA ILE A 219 -6.54 -2.79 10.56
C ILE A 219 -6.40 -3.04 9.04
N VAL A 220 -7.51 -3.25 8.31
CA VAL A 220 -7.47 -3.45 6.86
C VAL A 220 -6.86 -2.25 6.13
N GLY A 221 -7.19 -1.03 6.55
CA GLY A 221 -6.61 0.20 5.99
C GLY A 221 -5.10 0.26 6.16
N VAL A 222 -4.58 -0.02 7.36
CA VAL A 222 -3.13 -0.03 7.61
C VAL A 222 -2.46 -1.16 6.84
N TRP A 223 -3.06 -2.33 6.74
CA TRP A 223 -2.49 -3.47 6.01
C TRP A 223 -2.34 -3.16 4.52
N GLN A 224 -3.39 -2.62 3.90
CA GLN A 224 -3.36 -2.17 2.51
C GLN A 224 -2.29 -1.09 2.29
N GLN A 225 -2.19 -0.13 3.20
CA GLN A 225 -1.16 0.92 3.14
C GLN A 225 0.24 0.33 3.18
N VAL A 226 0.52 -0.60 4.11
CA VAL A 226 1.83 -1.22 4.27
C VAL A 226 2.22 -2.07 3.07
N LEU A 227 1.30 -2.89 2.53
CA LEU A 227 1.59 -3.79 1.42
C LEU A 227 1.94 -3.04 0.12
N VAL A 228 1.04 -2.17 -0.33
CA VAL A 228 1.07 -1.63 -1.69
C VAL A 228 0.82 -0.12 -1.77
N SER A 229 0.43 0.54 -0.66
CA SER A 229 -0.10 1.92 -0.68
C SER A 229 -1.26 2.06 -1.69
N SER A 230 -1.68 3.26 -2.06
CA SER A 230 -2.54 3.43 -3.24
C SER A 230 -1.72 3.49 -4.52
N THR A 231 -1.66 2.39 -5.25
CA THR A 231 -1.17 2.35 -6.64
C THR A 231 -2.20 2.89 -7.64
N ARG A 232 -3.47 3.05 -7.21
CA ARG A 232 -4.54 3.53 -8.06
C ARG A 232 -4.76 5.02 -7.86
N ALA A 233 -4.63 5.79 -8.94
CA ALA A 233 -5.20 7.12 -9.02
C ALA A 233 -6.70 7.01 -9.29
N ASN A 234 -7.49 7.82 -8.59
CA ASN A 234 -8.86 8.11 -8.93
C ASN A 234 -8.92 8.51 -10.42
N PRO A 235 -9.60 7.72 -11.26
CA PRO A 235 -9.57 7.92 -12.71
C PRO A 235 -10.27 9.21 -13.17
N LEU A 236 -11.03 9.88 -12.30
CA LEU A 236 -11.68 11.17 -12.58
C LEU A 236 -10.86 12.37 -12.12
N THR A 237 -10.08 12.24 -11.03
CA THR A 237 -9.34 13.37 -10.44
C THR A 237 -7.83 13.28 -10.63
N GLY A 238 -7.32 12.11 -11.05
CA GLY A 238 -5.88 11.84 -11.16
C GLY A 238 -5.16 11.72 -9.81
N LYS A 239 -5.87 11.88 -8.68
CA LYS A 239 -5.31 11.80 -7.33
C LYS A 239 -5.27 10.36 -6.83
N PRO A 240 -4.28 9.93 -6.04
CA PRO A 240 -4.28 8.58 -5.43
C PRO A 240 -5.60 8.31 -4.68
N MET A 241 -6.21 7.13 -4.89
CA MET A 241 -7.49 6.75 -4.25
C MET A 241 -7.35 6.56 -2.73
N PHE A 242 -6.13 6.32 -2.23
CA PHE A 242 -5.81 6.21 -0.81
C PHE A 242 -4.49 6.94 -0.49
N SER A 243 -4.54 8.27 -0.39
CA SER A 243 -3.42 9.07 0.13
C SER A 243 -3.53 9.08 1.66
N HIS A 244 -3.01 8.06 2.32
CA HIS A 244 -2.87 8.09 3.77
C HIS A 244 -1.68 8.97 4.15
N SER A 245 -1.95 10.23 4.48
CA SER A 245 -0.95 11.16 5.03
C SER A 245 0.21 11.52 4.07
N VAL A 246 1.11 12.37 4.58
CA VAL A 246 2.48 12.59 4.07
C VAL A 246 3.32 11.30 3.99
N PHE A 247 2.77 10.18 4.46
CA PHE A 247 3.34 8.85 4.55
C PHE A 247 2.81 7.86 3.50
N GLY A 248 2.11 8.33 2.47
CA GLY A 248 1.68 7.47 1.35
C GLY A 248 2.84 6.75 0.64
N HIS A 249 4.08 7.25 0.82
CA HIS A 249 5.30 6.60 0.35
C HIS A 249 5.69 5.35 1.15
N PHE A 250 5.20 5.20 2.39
CA PHE A 250 5.63 4.17 3.33
C PHE A 250 4.94 2.82 3.14
N ASN A 251 5.26 2.19 2.01
CA ASN A 251 4.87 0.82 1.71
C ASN A 251 6.10 -0.01 1.31
N ILE A 252 6.02 -1.29 1.59
CA ILE A 252 7.15 -2.21 1.39
C ILE A 252 7.47 -2.46 -0.08
N SER A 253 6.49 -2.26 -0.98
CA SER A 253 6.73 -2.34 -2.43
C SER A 253 7.66 -1.21 -2.89
N SER A 254 7.46 0.03 -2.39
CA SER A 254 8.40 1.14 -2.60
C SER A 254 9.76 0.85 -1.99
N MET A 255 9.82 0.36 -0.75
CA MET A 255 11.09 -0.01 -0.11
C MET A 255 11.88 -1.02 -0.95
N TRP A 256 11.21 -2.02 -1.52
CA TRP A 256 11.82 -2.99 -2.41
C TRP A 256 12.35 -2.37 -3.71
N ARG A 257 11.61 -1.44 -4.34
CA ARG A 257 12.11 -0.69 -5.52
C ARG A 257 13.42 0.04 -5.22
N TYR A 258 13.53 0.67 -4.05
CA TYR A 258 14.77 1.29 -3.61
C TYR A 258 15.88 0.29 -3.35
N HIS A 259 15.54 -0.88 -2.78
CA HIS A 259 16.48 -1.96 -2.54
C HIS A 259 17.12 -2.45 -3.85
N VAL A 260 16.32 -2.66 -4.90
CA VAL A 260 16.82 -3.12 -6.21
C VAL A 260 17.30 -2.00 -7.13
N GLY A 261 17.02 -0.73 -6.77
CA GLY A 261 17.39 0.44 -7.56
C GLY A 261 16.61 0.59 -8.87
N ALA A 262 15.40 0.03 -8.97
CA ALA A 262 14.63 -0.01 -10.22
C ALA A 262 13.12 0.18 -9.98
N ASP A 263 12.46 0.85 -10.93
CA ASP A 263 11.02 1.03 -10.94
C ASP A 263 10.33 -0.22 -11.53
N ILE A 264 10.11 -1.21 -10.68
CA ILE A 264 9.45 -2.47 -11.05
C ILE A 264 7.98 -2.47 -10.66
N GLY A 265 7.18 -3.17 -11.47
CA GLY A 265 5.74 -3.28 -11.29
C GLY A 265 5.37 -4.11 -10.06
N VAL A 266 4.18 -3.86 -9.49
CA VAL A 266 3.69 -4.54 -8.28
C VAL A 266 3.65 -6.07 -8.46
N GLY A 267 3.29 -6.54 -9.65
CA GLY A 267 3.28 -7.98 -9.94
C GLY A 267 4.67 -8.62 -10.02
N GLU A 268 5.73 -7.86 -10.28
CA GLU A 268 7.11 -8.36 -10.19
C GLU A 268 7.61 -8.39 -8.73
N ILE A 269 7.11 -7.46 -7.91
CA ILE A 269 7.42 -7.40 -6.49
C ILE A 269 6.80 -8.61 -5.78
N TRP A 270 5.48 -8.76 -5.87
CA TRP A 270 4.74 -9.81 -5.15
C TRP A 270 4.68 -11.12 -5.92
N GLY A 271 4.30 -11.08 -7.20
CA GLY A 271 3.88 -12.27 -7.92
C GLY A 271 2.60 -12.88 -7.35
N VAL A 272 2.39 -14.16 -7.63
CA VAL A 272 1.14 -14.90 -7.33
C VAL A 272 1.40 -16.28 -6.74
N SER A 273 2.62 -16.54 -6.24
CA SER A 273 2.93 -17.82 -5.61
C SER A 273 2.04 -18.03 -4.38
N GLY A 274 1.63 -19.28 -4.17
CA GLY A 274 0.73 -19.67 -3.08
C GLY A 274 -0.76 -19.60 -3.44
N PHE A 275 -1.17 -18.77 -4.39
CA PHE A 275 -2.58 -18.68 -4.81
C PHE A 275 -3.01 -19.91 -5.63
N ASP A 276 -4.25 -20.38 -5.41
CA ASP A 276 -4.90 -21.35 -6.28
C ASP A 276 -5.12 -20.76 -7.68
N GLN A 277 -5.02 -21.62 -8.71
CA GLN A 277 -5.15 -21.21 -10.12
C GLN A 277 -6.45 -20.45 -10.41
N ARG A 278 -7.54 -20.73 -9.67
CA ARG A 278 -8.82 -20.01 -9.83
C ARG A 278 -8.74 -18.53 -9.44
N PHE A 279 -7.76 -18.12 -8.65
CA PHE A 279 -7.53 -16.74 -8.23
C PHE A 279 -6.43 -16.05 -9.02
N VAL A 280 -5.67 -16.79 -9.84
CA VAL A 280 -4.62 -16.22 -10.68
C VAL A 280 -5.15 -16.01 -12.10
N GLY A 281 -5.74 -17.03 -12.70
CA GLY A 281 -6.14 -16.97 -14.11
C GLY A 281 -4.92 -17.04 -15.05
N GLU A 282 -4.75 -16.03 -15.91
CA GLU A 282 -3.67 -16.01 -16.90
C GLU A 282 -2.33 -15.51 -16.31
N PRO A 283 -1.16 -15.91 -16.85
CA PRO A 283 0.15 -15.52 -16.32
C PRO A 283 0.38 -14.01 -16.23
N GLU A 284 -0.29 -13.23 -17.07
CA GLU A 284 -0.26 -11.77 -17.06
C GLU A 284 -0.94 -11.15 -15.84
N ASN A 285 -1.82 -11.91 -15.16
CA ASN A 285 -2.45 -11.50 -13.90
C ASN A 285 -1.54 -11.84 -12.71
N ASN A 286 -0.56 -10.98 -12.47
CA ASN A 286 0.52 -11.23 -11.52
C ASN A 286 0.46 -10.37 -10.24
N ASN A 287 -0.65 -9.66 -10.00
CA ASN A 287 -0.79 -8.69 -8.90
C ASN A 287 -1.86 -9.09 -7.85
N GLN A 288 -2.09 -10.39 -7.65
CA GLN A 288 -3.20 -10.86 -6.79
C GLN A 288 -3.08 -10.48 -5.31
N VAL A 289 -1.86 -10.29 -4.79
CA VAL A 289 -1.68 -9.72 -3.43
C VAL A 289 -2.25 -8.30 -3.34
N GLU A 290 -1.98 -7.46 -4.35
CA GLU A 290 -2.52 -6.11 -4.43
C GLU A 290 -4.03 -6.14 -4.57
N HIS A 291 -4.55 -6.96 -5.50
CA HIS A 291 -5.98 -7.08 -5.76
C HIS A 291 -6.76 -7.53 -4.52
N MET A 292 -6.25 -8.53 -3.80
CA MET A 292 -6.81 -8.98 -2.52
C MET A 292 -6.89 -7.83 -1.50
N SER A 293 -5.81 -7.06 -1.32
CA SER A 293 -5.80 -5.95 -0.38
C SER A 293 -6.78 -4.83 -0.76
N ILE A 294 -6.84 -4.48 -2.05
CA ILE A 294 -7.78 -3.49 -2.58
C ILE A 294 -9.21 -3.96 -2.39
N SER A 295 -9.50 -5.22 -2.68
CA SER A 295 -10.83 -5.80 -2.54
C SER A 295 -11.31 -5.74 -1.08
N ALA A 296 -10.45 -6.12 -0.13
CA ALA A 296 -10.73 -6.01 1.31
C ALA A 296 -11.03 -4.56 1.72
N THR A 297 -10.20 -3.60 1.29
CA THR A 297 -10.42 -2.19 1.61
C THR A 297 -11.70 -1.63 0.99
N LEU A 298 -11.95 -1.86 -0.30
CA LEU A 298 -13.15 -1.36 -0.96
C LEU A 298 -14.42 -1.91 -0.29
N GLN A 299 -14.45 -3.21 -0.02
CA GLN A 299 -15.66 -3.84 0.53
C GLN A 299 -15.84 -3.58 2.04
N LEU A 300 -14.78 -3.65 2.86
CA LEU A 300 -14.90 -3.47 4.31
C LEU A 300 -14.84 -1.99 4.74
N VAL A 301 -13.87 -1.23 4.22
CA VAL A 301 -13.61 0.15 4.66
C VAL A 301 -14.53 1.13 3.96
N LEU A 302 -14.68 1.01 2.64
CA LEU A 302 -15.52 1.90 1.84
C LEU A 302 -16.97 1.41 1.70
N ALA A 303 -17.27 0.20 2.21
CA ALA A 303 -18.58 -0.43 2.12
C ALA A 303 -19.08 -0.55 0.66
N GLU A 304 -18.17 -0.79 -0.28
CA GLU A 304 -18.51 -1.03 -1.68
C GLU A 304 -19.07 -2.44 -1.87
N PRO A 305 -20.27 -2.59 -2.47
CA PRO A 305 -20.85 -3.92 -2.71
C PRO A 305 -20.01 -4.77 -3.66
N LEU A 306 -20.00 -6.09 -3.44
CA LEU A 306 -19.36 -7.08 -4.33
C LEU A 306 -19.79 -6.89 -5.80
N GLU A 307 -21.06 -6.58 -6.04
CA GLU A 307 -21.60 -6.36 -7.38
C GLU A 307 -20.97 -5.16 -8.09
N VAL A 308 -20.58 -4.13 -7.35
CA VAL A 308 -19.89 -2.95 -7.90
C VAL A 308 -18.50 -3.35 -8.37
N LEU A 309 -17.75 -4.09 -7.53
CA LEU A 309 -16.41 -4.57 -7.89
C LEU A 309 -16.48 -5.52 -9.09
N ASN A 310 -17.36 -6.52 -9.07
CA ASN A 310 -17.51 -7.45 -10.19
C ASN A 310 -18.00 -6.75 -11.47
N GLY A 311 -18.76 -5.66 -11.35
CA GLY A 311 -19.16 -4.81 -12.47
C GLY A 311 -18.00 -4.01 -13.09
N ILE A 312 -16.96 -3.67 -12.31
CA ILE A 312 -15.72 -3.07 -12.82
C ILE A 312 -14.99 -4.09 -13.70
N GLU A 313 -14.87 -5.33 -13.25
CA GLU A 313 -14.17 -6.37 -14.03
C GLU A 313 -14.92 -6.68 -15.35
N GLU A 314 -16.26 -6.75 -15.30
CA GLU A 314 -17.06 -6.92 -16.52
C GLU A 314 -16.90 -5.73 -17.49
N ARG A 315 -16.78 -4.51 -16.98
CA ARG A 315 -16.49 -3.34 -17.82
C ARG A 315 -15.11 -3.46 -18.47
N ASP A 316 -14.11 -3.96 -17.76
CA ASP A 316 -12.75 -4.07 -18.28
C ASP A 316 -12.62 -5.19 -19.33
N ILE A 317 -13.40 -6.27 -19.20
CA ILE A 317 -13.67 -7.22 -20.30
C ILE A 317 -14.30 -6.51 -21.52
N LEU A 318 -15.40 -5.77 -21.30
CA LEU A 318 -16.16 -5.13 -22.39
C LEU A 318 -15.37 -4.05 -23.13
N THR A 319 -14.42 -3.40 -22.44
CA THR A 319 -13.53 -2.39 -23.03
C THR A 319 -12.25 -2.99 -23.61
N GLY A 320 -12.06 -4.31 -23.49
CA GLY A 320 -10.88 -5.01 -24.00
C GLY A 320 -9.59 -4.68 -23.25
N ARG A 321 -9.71 -4.19 -22.01
CA ARG A 321 -8.57 -3.91 -21.12
C ARG A 321 -8.06 -5.18 -20.44
N GLU A 322 -8.93 -6.16 -20.28
CA GLU A 322 -8.66 -7.40 -19.56
C GLU A 322 -9.31 -8.61 -20.26
N SER A 323 -8.72 -9.80 -20.12
CA SER A 323 -9.32 -11.04 -20.60
C SER A 323 -10.44 -11.53 -19.67
N ARG A 324 -11.32 -12.40 -20.18
CA ARG A 324 -12.38 -13.02 -19.36
C ARG A 324 -11.81 -13.89 -18.23
N VAL A 325 -10.63 -14.47 -18.42
CA VAL A 325 -10.04 -15.39 -17.45
C VAL A 325 -9.44 -14.60 -16.29
N GLN A 326 -8.76 -13.48 -16.57
CA GLN A 326 -8.22 -12.59 -15.54
C GLN A 326 -9.36 -11.95 -14.74
N ALA A 327 -10.37 -11.39 -15.42
CA ALA A 327 -11.53 -10.81 -14.74
C ALA A 327 -12.29 -11.83 -13.86
N GLN A 328 -12.38 -13.10 -14.30
CA GLN A 328 -12.98 -14.16 -13.48
C GLN A 328 -12.14 -14.47 -12.24
N ALA A 329 -10.82 -14.44 -12.34
CA ALA A 329 -9.90 -14.64 -11.21
C ALA A 329 -10.06 -13.51 -10.18
N ASP A 330 -10.12 -12.27 -10.66
CA ASP A 330 -10.33 -11.07 -9.84
C ASP A 330 -11.71 -11.07 -9.15
N GLN A 331 -12.76 -11.50 -9.86
CA GLN A 331 -14.09 -11.72 -9.28
C GLN A 331 -14.10 -12.84 -8.23
N ASN A 332 -13.28 -13.88 -8.41
CA ASN A 332 -13.15 -14.95 -7.41
C ASN A 332 -12.49 -14.42 -6.13
N VAL A 333 -11.46 -13.57 -6.25
CA VAL A 333 -10.85 -12.90 -5.09
C VAL A 333 -11.86 -11.98 -4.40
N ASN A 334 -12.60 -11.16 -5.16
CA ASN A 334 -13.65 -10.31 -4.60
C ASN A 334 -14.68 -11.12 -3.81
N SER A 335 -15.09 -12.27 -4.35
CA SER A 335 -16.04 -13.16 -3.71
C SER A 335 -15.47 -13.82 -2.45
N ALA A 336 -14.20 -14.26 -2.48
CA ALA A 336 -13.54 -14.82 -1.31
C ALA A 336 -13.49 -13.79 -0.16
N ILE A 337 -13.14 -12.54 -0.46
CA ILE A 337 -13.17 -11.46 0.53
C ILE A 337 -14.59 -11.24 1.07
N ALA A 338 -15.59 -11.18 0.20
CA ALA A 338 -16.98 -10.90 0.59
C ALA A 338 -17.58 -11.97 1.51
N PHE A 339 -17.30 -13.24 1.23
CA PHE A 339 -17.99 -14.36 1.87
C PHE A 339 -17.16 -15.08 2.92
N GLU A 340 -15.83 -15.08 2.80
CA GLU A 340 -14.93 -15.85 3.67
C GLU A 340 -14.15 -14.97 4.64
N PHE A 341 -14.04 -13.66 4.38
CA PHE A 341 -13.25 -12.75 5.21
C PHE A 341 -14.14 -11.74 5.97
N ILE A 342 -14.88 -10.89 5.26
CA ILE A 342 -15.62 -9.77 5.85
C ILE A 342 -16.60 -10.18 6.96
N PRO A 343 -17.40 -11.26 6.82
CA PRO A 343 -18.40 -11.60 7.83
C PRO A 343 -17.82 -11.99 9.19
N TYR A 344 -16.55 -12.36 9.24
CA TYR A 344 -15.93 -12.99 10.41
C TYR A 344 -14.78 -12.17 11.00
N PHE A 345 -14.17 -11.27 10.21
CA PHE A 345 -12.93 -10.62 10.59
C PHE A 345 -13.04 -9.80 11.87
N ALA A 346 -14.16 -9.12 12.10
CA ALA A 346 -14.36 -8.31 13.30
C ALA A 346 -14.44 -9.15 14.60
N ASP A 347 -14.79 -10.43 14.49
CA ASP A 347 -14.99 -11.33 15.63
C ASP A 347 -13.74 -12.18 15.92
N ASP A 348 -13.00 -12.58 14.89
CA ASP A 348 -11.72 -13.29 15.05
C ASP A 348 -10.71 -12.89 13.98
N TYR A 349 -9.81 -11.96 14.32
CA TYR A 349 -8.77 -11.49 13.40
C TYR A 349 -7.84 -12.62 12.94
N SER A 350 -7.35 -13.45 13.88
CA SER A 350 -6.33 -14.44 13.57
C SER A 350 -6.93 -15.63 12.82
N GLY A 351 -8.05 -16.17 13.31
CA GLY A 351 -8.73 -17.28 12.67
C GLY A 351 -9.24 -16.92 11.27
N THR A 352 -9.76 -15.70 11.08
CA THR A 352 -10.21 -15.26 9.76
C THR A 352 -9.06 -15.08 8.77
N ILE A 353 -7.88 -14.59 9.21
CA ILE A 353 -6.68 -14.51 8.34
C ILE A 353 -6.20 -15.92 7.94
N GLU A 354 -6.16 -16.87 8.86
CA GLU A 354 -5.78 -18.26 8.57
C GLU A 354 -6.80 -18.97 7.66
N HIS A 355 -8.10 -18.71 7.88
CA HIS A 355 -9.15 -19.21 7.00
C HIS A 355 -9.00 -18.65 5.59
N LEU A 356 -8.77 -17.34 5.45
CA LEU A 356 -8.52 -16.71 4.15
C LEU A 356 -7.28 -17.30 3.47
N ARG A 357 -6.19 -17.54 4.21
CA ARG A 357 -4.99 -18.24 3.70
C ARG A 357 -5.37 -19.59 3.11
N CYS A 358 -6.13 -20.39 3.85
CA CYS A 358 -6.57 -21.72 3.44
C CYS A 358 -7.52 -21.69 2.20
N VAL A 359 -8.41 -20.70 2.11
CA VAL A 359 -9.34 -20.50 0.99
C VAL A 359 -8.61 -20.13 -0.30
N LEU A 360 -7.61 -19.25 -0.19
CA LEU A 360 -6.86 -18.70 -1.32
C LEU A 360 -5.72 -19.62 -1.78
N ALA A 361 -5.22 -20.49 -0.91
CA ALA A 361 -4.06 -21.32 -1.18
C ALA A 361 -4.31 -22.40 -2.25
N SER A 362 -3.30 -22.66 -3.09
CA SER A 362 -3.27 -23.82 -3.98
C SER A 362 -3.20 -25.09 -3.15
N ARG A 363 -4.26 -25.91 -3.14
CA ARG A 363 -4.27 -27.15 -2.36
C ARG A 363 -3.72 -28.33 -3.17
N ALA A 364 -2.94 -29.18 -2.50
CA ALA A 364 -2.80 -30.56 -2.94
C ALA A 364 -4.16 -31.27 -2.75
N GLU A 365 -4.51 -32.21 -3.64
CA GLU A 365 -5.84 -32.86 -3.72
C GLU A 365 -6.33 -33.53 -2.41
N ASP A 366 -5.47 -33.71 -1.40
CA ASP A 366 -5.73 -34.45 -0.16
C ASP A 366 -5.87 -33.59 1.11
N GLN A 367 -5.93 -32.26 1.04
CA GLN A 367 -6.13 -31.44 2.25
C GLN A 367 -7.61 -31.32 2.67
N PRO A 368 -7.90 -31.34 3.99
CA PRO A 368 -9.27 -31.16 4.50
C PRO A 368 -9.88 -29.84 3.99
N GLN A 369 -11.23 -29.80 3.94
CA GLN A 369 -11.94 -28.54 3.70
C GLN A 369 -11.46 -27.48 4.70
N CYS A 370 -11.27 -26.23 4.25
CA CYS A 370 -11.13 -25.09 5.15
C CYS A 370 -12.47 -24.92 5.85
N ALA A 371 -12.66 -25.73 6.88
CA ALA A 371 -13.85 -25.70 7.67
C ALA A 371 -13.64 -24.60 8.71
N LEU A 372 -14.63 -23.72 8.83
CA LEU A 372 -14.75 -22.71 9.88
C LEU A 372 -15.03 -23.37 11.25
N ASP A 373 -14.59 -24.61 11.48
CA ASP A 373 -15.01 -25.48 12.59
C ASP A 373 -14.56 -24.98 13.98
N SER A 374 -14.01 -23.77 14.07
CA SER A 374 -13.57 -23.12 15.31
C SER A 374 -13.88 -21.63 15.43
N LEU A 375 -14.72 -21.03 14.57
CA LEU A 375 -15.21 -19.65 14.75
C LEU A 375 -16.50 -19.58 15.59
#